data_AF-A0A6M1SNE7-F1
#
_entry.id   AF-A0A6M1SNE7-F1
#
_cell.length_a   1.000
_cell.length_b   1.000
_cell.length_c   1.000
_cell.angle_alpha   90.00
_cell.angle_beta   90.00
_cell.angle_gamma   90.00
#
_symmetry.space_group_name_H-M   'P 1'
#
loop_
_entity.id
_entity.type
_entity.pdbx_description
1 polymer ?
#
loop_
_entity_poly.entity_id
_entity_poly.type
_entity_poly.pdbx_seq_one_letter_code
_entity_poly.pdbx_strand_id
1 'polypeptide(L)'
;MSNEDLYRYLDSAKTIQLDPEGYLVEQGQWSEEVAEWLANDEGMSLTTEHWEIIHVVRDFYARYEMAPAMRPLVKATTQALGAEKGRSIYLMTLFPGSPPKRIARIAGLPKPTNCL
;
A
#
# COMPACT_ATOMS: atom_id res chain seq x y z
N MET A 1 3.01 -30.84 -3.29
CA MET A 1 1.79 -30.02 -3.22
C MET A 1 2.21 -28.64 -3.66
N SER A 2 1.88 -28.27 -4.89
CA SER A 2 2.34 -27.02 -5.52
C SER A 2 1.74 -25.84 -4.76
N ASN A 3 2.55 -24.84 -4.43
CA ASN A 3 2.13 -23.63 -3.71
C ASN A 3 1.23 -22.70 -4.55
N GLU A 4 0.84 -23.10 -5.76
CA GLU A 4 0.11 -22.29 -6.73
C GLU A 4 -1.40 -22.16 -6.41
N ASP A 5 -1.97 -23.05 -5.59
CA ASP A 5 -3.40 -23.03 -5.21
C ASP A 5 -3.77 -21.96 -4.17
N LEU A 6 -2.81 -21.14 -3.70
CA LEU A 6 -3.05 -20.11 -2.68
C LEU A 6 -3.11 -18.68 -3.23
N TYR A 7 -2.76 -18.47 -4.50
CA TYR A 7 -2.80 -17.13 -5.12
C TYR A 7 -4.21 -16.77 -5.58
N ARG A 8 -4.60 -15.52 -5.34
CA ARG A 8 -5.89 -14.95 -5.75
C ARG A 8 -5.69 -13.95 -6.88
N TYR A 9 -6.73 -13.68 -7.66
CA TYR A 9 -6.73 -12.66 -8.70
C TYR A 9 -7.71 -11.53 -8.36
N LEU A 10 -7.34 -10.27 -8.64
CA LEU A 10 -8.22 -9.11 -8.45
C LEU A 10 -9.22 -8.92 -9.59
N ASP A 11 -8.87 -9.35 -10.79
CA ASP A 11 -9.66 -9.18 -12.00
C ASP A 11 -10.25 -10.51 -12.48
N SER A 12 -11.35 -10.43 -13.24
CA SER A 12 -12.00 -11.61 -13.83
C SER A 12 -11.17 -12.27 -14.92
N ALA A 13 -10.27 -11.52 -15.58
CA ALA A 13 -9.37 -12.04 -16.60
C ALA A 13 -8.14 -12.76 -16.01
N LYS A 14 -8.00 -12.79 -14.68
CA LYS A 14 -6.91 -13.45 -13.95
C LYS A 14 -5.52 -12.95 -14.39
N THR A 15 -5.39 -11.64 -14.56
CA THR A 15 -4.13 -11.01 -14.95
C THR A 15 -3.41 -10.38 -13.76
N ILE A 16 -4.14 -9.91 -12.75
CA ILE A 16 -3.60 -9.23 -11.57
C ILE A 16 -3.57 -10.21 -10.40
N GLN A 17 -2.39 -10.75 -10.13
CA GLN A 17 -2.19 -11.79 -9.11
C GLN A 17 -1.83 -11.18 -7.74
N LEU A 18 -2.46 -11.70 -6.70
CA LEU A 18 -2.16 -11.41 -5.30
C LEU A 18 -1.60 -12.65 -4.60
N ASP A 19 -0.63 -12.42 -3.73
CA ASP A 19 -0.11 -13.43 -2.83
C ASP A 19 -1.18 -13.84 -1.78
N PRO A 20 -0.93 -14.90 -1.00
CA PRO A 20 -1.90 -15.39 0.00
C PRO A 20 -2.18 -14.39 1.13
N GLU A 21 -1.34 -13.37 1.29
CA GLU A 21 -1.50 -12.28 2.25
C GLU A 21 -2.18 -11.04 1.63
N GLY A 22 -2.51 -11.11 0.33
CA GLY A 22 -3.23 -10.08 -0.42
C GLY A 22 -2.34 -9.02 -1.07
N TYR A 23 -1.02 -9.18 -1.11
CA TYR A 23 -0.11 -8.22 -1.76
C TYR A 23 0.04 -8.51 -3.24
N LEU A 24 0.22 -7.45 -4.04
CA LEU A 24 0.44 -7.56 -5.48
C LEU A 24 1.74 -8.33 -5.75
N VAL A 25 1.65 -9.41 -6.53
CA VAL A 25 2.80 -10.25 -6.87
C VAL A 25 3.73 -9.53 -7.85
N GLU A 26 3.16 -8.97 -8.92
CA GLU A 26 3.90 -8.27 -9.95
C GLU A 26 3.72 -6.75 -9.78
N GLN A 27 4.71 -6.09 -9.16
CA GLN A 27 4.65 -4.66 -8.85
C GLN A 27 4.53 -3.78 -10.11
N GLY A 28 5.04 -4.27 -11.26
CA GLY A 28 4.92 -3.60 -12.55
C GLY A 28 3.48 -3.50 -13.09
N GLN A 29 2.56 -4.30 -12.56
CA GLN A 29 1.13 -4.22 -12.90
C GLN A 29 0.38 -3.16 -12.11
N TRP A 30 1.02 -2.51 -11.15
CA TRP A 30 0.36 -1.47 -10.37
C TRP A 30 -0.04 -0.28 -11.25
N SER A 31 -1.29 0.13 -11.11
CA SER A 31 -1.87 1.33 -11.69
C SER A 31 -2.84 1.95 -10.68
N GLU A 32 -3.34 3.15 -10.96
CA GLU A 32 -4.34 3.76 -10.09
C GLU A 32 -5.62 2.89 -10.02
N GLU A 33 -6.02 2.27 -11.13
CA GLU A 33 -7.14 1.33 -11.16
C GLU A 33 -6.90 0.10 -10.27
N VAL A 34 -5.70 -0.47 -10.31
CA VAL A 34 -5.34 -1.60 -9.43
C VAL A 34 -5.34 -1.19 -7.96
N ALA A 35 -4.88 0.02 -7.64
CA ALA A 35 -4.92 0.53 -6.27
C ALA A 35 -6.37 0.72 -5.78
N GLU A 36 -7.28 1.19 -6.64
CA GLU A 36 -8.72 1.25 -6.31
C GLU A 36 -9.30 -0.14 -6.07
N TRP A 37 -8.95 -1.15 -6.89
CA TRP A 37 -9.40 -2.52 -6.66
C TRP A 37 -8.86 -3.09 -5.33
N LEU A 38 -7.60 -2.85 -5.01
CA LEU A 38 -6.99 -3.23 -3.74
C LEU A 38 -7.66 -2.55 -2.54
N ALA A 39 -7.98 -1.26 -2.67
CA ALA A 39 -8.68 -0.49 -1.65
C ALA A 39 -10.12 -1.02 -1.43
N ASN A 40 -10.84 -1.27 -2.53
CA ASN A 40 -12.19 -1.82 -2.47
C ASN A 40 -12.22 -3.23 -1.85
N ASP A 41 -11.21 -4.06 -2.14
CA ASP A 41 -11.02 -5.37 -1.49
C ASP A 41 -10.77 -5.25 0.02
N GLU A 42 -10.22 -4.12 0.48
CA GLU A 42 -10.09 -3.77 1.89
C GLU A 42 -11.33 -3.09 2.50
N GLY A 43 -12.39 -2.91 1.70
CA GLY A 43 -13.61 -2.21 2.12
C GLY A 43 -13.41 -0.72 2.31
N MET A 44 -12.49 -0.09 1.57
CA MET A 44 -12.27 1.36 1.59
C MET A 44 -12.25 1.96 0.19
N SER A 45 -12.56 3.26 0.10
CA SER A 45 -12.47 4.04 -1.14
C SER A 45 -11.37 5.07 -1.01
N LEU A 46 -10.63 5.32 -2.10
CA LEU A 46 -9.52 6.25 -2.09
C LEU A 46 -10.01 7.68 -2.37
N THR A 47 -9.82 8.56 -1.39
CA THR A 47 -9.97 10.01 -1.59
C THR A 47 -8.66 10.63 -2.05
N THR A 48 -8.69 11.91 -2.44
CA THR A 48 -7.49 12.68 -2.79
C THR A 48 -6.39 12.57 -1.72
N GLU A 49 -6.77 12.61 -0.44
CA GLU A 49 -5.83 12.48 0.66
C GLU A 49 -5.17 11.10 0.73
N HIS A 50 -5.89 10.04 0.37
CA HIS A 50 -5.31 8.70 0.31
C HIS A 50 -4.28 8.61 -0.81
N TRP A 51 -4.60 9.17 -1.98
CA TRP A 51 -3.71 9.21 -3.13
C TRP A 51 -2.39 9.92 -2.82
N GLU A 52 -2.43 11.07 -2.15
CA GLU A 52 -1.21 11.77 -1.74
C GLU A 52 -0.28 10.88 -0.90
N ILE A 53 -0.84 10.12 0.06
CA ILE A 53 -0.06 9.21 0.91
C ILE A 53 0.47 8.01 0.12
N ILE A 54 -0.35 7.44 -0.77
CA ILE A 54 0.05 6.31 -1.64
C ILE A 54 1.24 6.73 -2.50
N HIS A 55 1.19 7.89 -3.15
CA HIS A 55 2.29 8.40 -3.96
C HIS A 55 3.56 8.65 -3.13
N VAL A 56 3.44 9.24 -1.93
CA VAL A 56 4.58 9.40 -1.02
C VAL A 56 5.25 8.06 -0.71
N VAL A 57 4.46 7.01 -0.48
CA VAL A 57 4.99 5.68 -0.16
C VAL A 57 5.61 5.00 -1.38
N ARG A 58 5.04 5.18 -2.58
CA ARG A 58 5.66 4.71 -3.83
C ARG A 58 6.98 5.42 -4.12
N ASP A 59 7.05 6.73 -3.92
CA ASP A 59 8.28 7.51 -4.04
C ASP A 59 9.33 7.14 -2.99
N PHE A 60 8.89 6.76 -1.79
CA PHE A 60 9.77 6.22 -0.76
C PHE A 60 10.35 4.88 -1.22
N TYR A 61 9.52 3.96 -1.69
CA TYR A 61 9.96 2.66 -2.17
C TYR A 61 10.89 2.76 -3.37
N ALA A 62 10.60 3.63 -4.34
CA ALA A 62 11.46 3.86 -5.50
C ALA A 62 12.88 4.33 -5.11
N ARG A 63 13.05 4.94 -3.94
CA ARG A 63 14.35 5.44 -3.44
C ARG A 63 15.09 4.48 -2.52
N TYR A 64 14.35 3.68 -1.75
CA TYR A 64 14.92 2.85 -0.67
C TYR A 64 14.70 1.35 -0.87
N GLU A 65 13.94 0.95 -1.90
CA GLU A 65 13.56 -0.44 -2.22
C GLU A 65 12.92 -1.17 -1.03
N MET A 66 12.29 -0.40 -0.14
CA MET A 66 11.70 -0.89 1.11
C MET A 66 10.44 -0.10 1.44
N ALA A 67 9.37 -0.81 1.83
CA ALA A 67 8.14 -0.16 2.29
C ALA A 67 8.37 0.49 3.67
N PRO A 68 7.90 1.74 3.89
CA PRO A 68 8.17 2.44 5.15
C PRO A 68 7.35 1.87 6.31
N ALA A 69 8.00 1.58 7.43
CA ALA A 69 7.33 1.40 8.72
C ALA A 69 6.72 2.72 9.23
N MET A 70 5.96 2.68 10.33
CA MET A 70 5.19 3.85 10.80
C MET A 70 6.02 5.12 11.04
N ARG A 71 7.21 5.00 11.65
CA ARG A 71 8.10 6.14 11.90
C ARG A 71 8.65 6.75 10.60
N PRO A 72 9.27 5.97 9.70
CA PRO A 72 9.65 6.45 8.37
C PRO A 72 8.48 7.02 7.56
N LEU A 73 7.29 6.40 7.64
CA LEU A 73 6.09 6.87 6.95
C LEU A 73 5.69 8.27 7.40
N VAL A 74 5.52 8.48 8.72
CA VAL A 74 5.25 9.79 9.33
C VAL A 74 6.29 10.82 8.84
N LYS A 75 7.58 10.48 8.92
CA LYS A 75 8.66 11.38 8.49
C LYS A 75 8.59 11.71 7.00
N ALA A 76 8.40 10.72 6.13
CA ALA A 76 8.31 10.90 4.69
C ALA A 76 7.09 11.76 4.32
N THR A 77 5.93 11.50 4.92
CA THR A 77 4.73 12.30 4.75
C THR A 77 4.91 13.73 5.26
N THR A 78 5.55 13.93 6.42
CA THR A 78 5.87 15.28 6.90
C THR A 78 6.75 16.05 5.92
N GLN A 79 7.76 15.38 5.34
CA GLN A 79 8.68 16.01 4.40
C GLN A 79 8.02 16.36 3.07
N ALA A 80 7.11 15.51 2.58
CA ALA A 80 6.46 15.69 1.29
C ALA A 80 5.22 16.59 1.34
N LEU A 81 4.41 16.47 2.39
CA LEU A 81 3.06 17.06 2.49
C LEU A 81 2.86 17.98 3.70
N GLY A 82 3.90 18.16 4.52
CA GLY A 82 3.87 19.03 5.69
C GLY A 82 3.47 18.34 7.00
N ALA A 83 3.68 19.07 8.10
CA ALA A 83 3.55 18.54 9.46
C ALA A 83 2.15 18.05 9.81
N GLU A 84 1.10 18.67 9.26
CA GLU A 84 -0.29 18.30 9.57
C GLU A 84 -0.68 16.92 9.06
N LYS A 85 -0.29 16.59 7.82
CA LYS A 85 -0.55 15.30 7.16
C LYS A 85 0.42 14.22 7.63
N GLY A 86 1.63 14.60 8.05
CA GLY A 86 2.62 13.66 8.59
C GLY A 86 2.38 13.22 10.04
N ARG A 87 1.19 13.41 10.61
CA ARG A 87 0.88 12.94 11.97
C ARG A 87 0.37 11.49 11.94
N SER A 88 0.76 10.70 12.93
CA SER A 88 0.27 9.32 13.07
C SER A 88 -1.25 9.24 13.11
N ILE A 89 -1.91 10.17 13.81
CA ILE A 89 -3.37 10.22 13.90
C ILE A 89 -4.02 10.44 12.53
N TYR A 90 -3.46 11.29 11.68
CA TYR A 90 -3.97 11.55 10.34
C TYR A 90 -3.89 10.29 9.47
N LEU A 91 -2.73 9.63 9.49
CA LEU A 91 -2.54 8.36 8.77
C LEU A 91 -3.45 7.25 9.29
N MET A 92 -3.72 7.19 10.60
CA MET A 92 -4.66 6.23 11.20
C MET A 92 -6.12 6.55 10.86
N THR A 93 -6.47 7.82 10.64
CA THR A 93 -7.80 8.22 10.17
C THR A 93 -8.02 7.79 8.72
N LEU A 94 -7.03 7.98 7.84
CA LEU A 94 -7.12 7.57 6.44
C LEU A 94 -7.03 6.05 6.26
N PHE A 95 -6.08 5.40 6.95
CA PHE A 95 -5.81 3.97 6.80
C PHE A 95 -5.97 3.23 8.14
N PRO A 96 -7.21 2.97 8.59
CA PRO A 96 -7.49 2.45 9.93
C PRO A 96 -6.91 1.05 10.20
N GLY A 97 -6.58 0.78 11.46
CA GLY A 97 -5.99 -0.49 11.89
C GLY A 97 -4.47 -0.51 11.75
N SER A 98 -3.94 -0.77 10.55
CA SER A 98 -2.49 -0.83 10.32
C SER A 98 -2.08 0.01 9.11
N PRO A 99 -1.86 1.33 9.27
CA PRO A 99 -1.55 2.22 8.16
C PRO A 99 -0.37 1.75 7.30
N PRO A 100 0.80 1.39 7.87
CA PRO A 100 1.94 0.97 7.03
C PRO A 100 1.63 -0.25 6.15
N LYS A 101 0.91 -1.24 6.70
CA LYS A 101 0.55 -2.45 5.95
C LYS A 101 -0.47 -2.17 4.86
N ARG A 102 -1.56 -1.46 5.20
CA ARG A 102 -2.62 -1.10 4.25
C ARG A 102 -2.09 -0.24 3.12
N ILE A 103 -1.33 0.82 3.46
CA ILE A 103 -0.76 1.71 2.46
C ILE A 103 0.20 0.95 1.56
N ALA A 104 1.10 0.12 2.11
CA ALA A 104 2.01 -0.69 1.28
C ALA A 104 1.24 -1.62 0.33
N ARG A 105 0.20 -2.29 0.83
CA ARG A 105 -0.65 -3.18 0.02
C ARG A 105 -1.33 -2.43 -1.11
N ILE A 106 -2.04 -1.33 -0.82
CA ILE A 106 -2.76 -0.52 -1.81
C ILE A 106 -1.79 0.15 -2.81
N ALA A 107 -0.60 0.53 -2.33
CA ALA A 107 0.47 1.06 -3.16
C ALA A 107 1.15 0.00 -4.04
N GLY A 108 0.69 -1.27 -4.03
CA GLY A 108 1.24 -2.36 -4.83
C GLY A 108 2.67 -2.73 -4.43
N LEU A 109 3.07 -2.44 -3.20
CA LEU A 109 4.40 -2.72 -2.68
C LEU A 109 4.43 -4.09 -1.99
N PRO A 110 5.60 -4.73 -1.91
CA PRO A 110 5.73 -5.99 -1.19
C PRO A 110 5.45 -5.76 0.30
N LYS A 111 5.07 -6.84 0.97
CA LYS A 111 4.83 -6.83 2.41
C LYS A 111 6.04 -6.22 3.14
N PRO A 112 5.83 -5.22 4.03
CA PRO A 112 6.91 -4.62 4.80
C PRO A 112 7.63 -5.70 5.62
N THR A 113 8.89 -5.96 5.28
CA THR A 113 9.71 -6.96 5.97
C THR A 113 10.23 -6.32 7.26
N ASN A 114 9.79 -6.84 8.40
CA ASN A 114 10.20 -6.43 9.76
C ASN A 114 9.73 -5.03 10.21
N CYS A 115 8.74 -5.02 11.12
CA CYS A 115 8.61 -3.95 12.11
C CYS A 115 9.69 -4.17 13.18
N LEU A 116 10.89 -3.61 12.99
CA LEU A 116 11.87 -3.46 14.07
C LEU A 116 11.56 -2.24 14.93
#